data_AF-A0A9E3AI01-F1
#
_entry.id   AF-A0A9E3AI01-F1
#
_cell.length_a   1.000
_cell.length_b   1.000
_cell.length_c   1.000
_cell.angle_alpha   90.00
_cell.angle_beta   90.00
_cell.angle_gamma   90.00
#
_symmetry.space_group_name_H-M   'P 1'
#
loop_
_entity.id
_entity.type
_entity.pdbx_description
1 polymer ?
#
loop_
_entity_poly.entity_id
_entity_poly.type
_entity_poly.pdbx_seq_one_letter_code
_entity_poly.pdbx_strand_id
1 'polypeptide(L)' 'ARRTIRHEDMETRSGWTPFDGFEAKGWPMATIIRGRVVMRDDEIIAPGLGRPVRFVEALEAQA' A
#
# COMPACT_ATOMS: atom_id res chain seq x y z
N ALA A 1 1.52 2.81 19.51
CA ALA A 1 2.35 1.66 19.15
C ALA A 1 3.61 2.15 18.43
N ARG A 2 4.75 1.52 18.71
CA ARG A 2 6.01 1.68 17.96
C ARG A 2 6.42 0.30 17.44
N ARG A 3 7.02 0.24 16.26
CA ARG A 3 7.49 -1.00 15.64
C ARG A 3 8.75 -0.71 14.83
N THR A 4 9.69 -1.64 14.81
CA THR A 4 10.86 -1.58 13.95
C THR A 4 10.52 -2.12 12.57
N ILE A 5 10.79 -1.34 11.53
CA ILE A 5 10.65 -1.79 10.14
C ILE A 5 11.73 -2.81 9.83
N ARG A 6 11.35 -3.91 9.19
CA ARG A 6 12.24 -4.96 8.71
C ARG A 6 12.11 -5.17 7.21
N HIS A 7 13.15 -5.71 6.58
CA HIS A 7 13.09 -6.17 5.18
C HIS A 7 11.93 -7.14 4.94
N GLU A 8 11.69 -8.06 5.87
CA GLU A 8 10.60 -9.05 5.79
C GLU A 8 9.19 -8.46 5.87
N ASP A 9 9.03 -7.23 6.37
CA ASP A 9 7.73 -6.54 6.34
C ASP A 9 7.36 -6.07 4.92
N MET A 10 8.30 -6.10 3.95
CA MET A 10 8.11 -5.53 2.61
C MET A 10 7.57 -6.56 1.62
N GLU A 11 6.27 -6.48 1.33
CA GLU A 11 5.61 -7.20 0.22
C GLU A 11 5.89 -6.55 -1.15
N THR A 12 7.17 -6.38 -1.47
CA THR A 12 7.66 -5.81 -2.73
C THR A 12 8.55 -6.81 -3.45
N ARG A 13 8.64 -6.71 -4.79
CA ARG A 13 9.47 -7.63 -5.59
C ARG A 13 10.96 -7.58 -5.23
N SER A 14 11.46 -6.45 -4.73
CA SER A 14 12.86 -6.28 -4.35
C SER A 14 13.17 -6.87 -2.97
N GLY A 15 12.17 -7.07 -2.12
CA GLY A 15 12.34 -7.69 -0.80
C GLY A 15 13.22 -6.91 0.19
N TRP A 16 13.48 -5.62 -0.03
CA TRP A 16 14.28 -4.79 0.87
C TRP A 16 13.75 -3.36 0.97
N THR A 17 14.18 -2.65 2.02
CA THR A 17 13.85 -1.25 2.28
C THR A 17 15.06 -0.54 2.91
N PRO A 18 15.33 0.73 2.58
CA PRO A 18 16.40 1.49 3.24
C PRO A 18 16.10 1.81 4.71
N PHE A 19 14.88 1.53 5.17
CA PHE A 19 14.44 1.80 6.54
C PHE A 19 14.53 0.59 7.47
N ASP A 20 15.21 -0.49 7.08
CA ASP A 20 15.41 -1.63 7.99
C ASP A 20 16.13 -1.18 9.27
N GLY A 21 15.58 -1.56 10.42
CA GLY A 21 16.07 -1.14 11.73
C GLY A 21 15.51 0.19 12.23
N PHE A 22 14.74 0.93 11.43
CA PHE A 22 14.10 2.17 11.87
C PHE A 22 12.88 1.91 12.76
N GLU A 23 12.80 2.58 13.91
CA GLU A 23 11.62 2.54 14.79
C GLU A 23 10.57 3.57 14.35
N ALA A 24 9.49 3.07 13.74
CA ALA A 24 8.37 3.87 13.30
C ALA A 24 7.30 4.02 14.40
N LYS A 25 6.61 5.16 14.38
CA LYS A 25 5.40 5.40 15.18
C LYS A 25 4.19 5.43 14.26
N GLY A 26 3.17 4.64 14.60
CA GLY A 26 2.01 4.43 13.76
C GLY A 26 2.26 3.31 12.75
N TRP A 27 1.30 2.40 12.61
CA TRP A 27 1.38 1.25 11.73
C TRP A 27 0.06 1.09 10.99
N PRO A 28 0.07 0.92 9.65
CA PRO A 28 -1.16 0.67 8.90
C PRO A 28 -1.82 -0.64 9.36
N MET A 29 -3.04 -0.56 9.88
CA MET A 29 -3.81 -1.76 10.26
C MET A 29 -4.65 -2.31 9.12
N ALA A 30 -5.02 -1.46 8.15
CA ALA A 30 -5.79 -1.87 6.99
C ALA A 30 -5.54 -0.95 5.79
N THR A 31 -5.57 -1.52 4.61
CA THR A 31 -5.59 -0.80 3.33
C THR A 31 -6.89 -1.11 2.59
N ILE A 32 -7.54 -0.09 2.05
CA ILE A 32 -8.82 -0.20 1.36
C ILE A 32 -8.68 0.32 -0.06
N ILE A 33 -9.01 -0.51 -1.05
CA ILE A 33 -9.06 -0.15 -2.47
C ILE A 33 -10.50 -0.29 -2.96
N ARG A 34 -11.10 0.83 -3.40
CA ARG A 34 -12.46 0.87 -3.98
C ARG A 34 -13.52 0.22 -3.09
N GLY A 35 -13.48 0.51 -1.79
CA GLY A 35 -14.42 -0.01 -0.78
C GLY A 35 -14.14 -1.44 -0.32
N ARG A 36 -13.06 -2.08 -0.77
CA ARG A 36 -12.67 -3.44 -0.37
C ARG A 36 -11.38 -3.40 0.43
N VAL A 37 -11.34 -4.08 1.58
CA VAL A 37 -10.12 -4.28 2.35
C VAL A 37 -9.21 -5.22 1.57
N VAL A 38 -7.97 -4.80 1.32
CA VAL A 38 -6.98 -5.58 0.55
C VAL A 38 -5.81 -6.08 1.37
N MET A 39 -5.53 -5.40 2.48
CA MET A 39 -4.57 -5.81 3.49
C MET A 39 -5.15 -5.45 4.86
N ARG A 40 -4.99 -6.33 5.84
CA ARG A 40 -5.37 -6.10 7.23
C ARG A 40 -4.49 -6.95 8.14
N ASP A 41 -4.14 -6.40 9.30
CA ASP A 41 -3.40 -7.12 10.35
C ASP A 41 -2.13 -7.81 9.80
N ASP A 42 -1.33 -7.05 9.03
CA ASP A 42 -0.10 -7.49 8.34
C ASP A 42 -0.27 -8.53 7.21
N GLU A 43 -1.49 -8.95 6.87
CA GLU A 43 -1.74 -9.90 5.79
C GLU A 43 -2.36 -9.25 4.55
N ILE A 44 -1.91 -9.65 3.36
CA ILE A 44 -2.56 -9.34 2.09
C ILE A 44 -3.72 -10.31 1.88
N ILE A 45 -4.95 -9.82 1.97
CA ILE A 45 -6.17 -10.64 1.90
C ILE A 45 -6.85 -10.62 0.52
N ALA A 46 -6.59 -9.60 -0.31
CA ALA A 46 -7.17 -9.51 -1.65
C ALA A 46 -6.21 -8.83 -2.64
N PRO A 47 -5.32 -9.60 -3.31
CA PRO A 47 -4.39 -9.04 -4.28
C PRO A 47 -5.10 -8.59 -5.57
N GLY A 48 -4.59 -7.54 -6.21
CA GLY A 48 -4.88 -7.26 -7.63
C GLY A 48 -6.16 -6.50 -7.95
N LEU A 49 -6.63 -5.58 -7.10
CA LEU A 49 -7.84 -4.77 -7.37
C LEU A 49 -7.59 -3.45 -8.14
N GLY A 50 -6.38 -3.29 -8.69
CA GLY A 50 -6.01 -2.11 -9.47
C GLY A 50 -6.77 -2.02 -10.80
N ARG A 51 -6.96 -0.79 -11.29
CA ARG A 51 -7.36 -0.53 -12.69
C ARG A 51 -6.70 0.75 -13.16
N PRO A 52 -6.41 0.88 -14.47
CA PRO A 52 -5.96 2.15 -15.04
C PRO A 52 -6.90 3.30 -14.67
N VAL A 53 -6.33 4.48 -14.44
CA VAL A 53 -7.07 5.70 -14.14
C VAL A 53 -6.69 6.75 -15.18
N ARG A 54 -7.68 7.46 -15.72
CA ARG A 54 -7.44 8.65 -16.53
C ARG A 54 -7.22 9.84 -15.61
N PHE A 55 -6.15 10.57 -15.86
CA PHE A 55 -5.88 11.83 -15.17
C PHE A 55 -6.86 12.90 -15.64
N VAL A 56 -7.21 13.83 -14.76
CA VAL A 56 -8.21 14.87 -15.06
C VAL A 56 -7.73 15.75 -16.22
N GLU A 57 -6.43 16.01 -16.28
CA GLU A 57 -5.74 16.78 -17.31
C GLU A 57 -5.81 16.13 -18.70
N ALA A 58 -6.09 14.82 -18.76
CA ALA A 58 -6.23 14.06 -20.00
C ALA A 58 -7.70 13.87 -20.41
N LEU A 59 -8.65 14.49 -19.70
CA LEU A 59 -10.06 14.48 -20.09
C LEU A 59 -10.27 15.55 -21.15
N GLU A 60 -10.81 15.14 -22.30
CA GLU A 60 -11.32 16.10 -23.28
C GLU A 60 -12.49 16.88 -22.67
N ALA A 61 -12.60 18.17 -23.01
CA ALA A 61 -13.76 18.96 -22.61
C ALA A 61 -15.02 18.26 -23.14
N GLN A 62 -15.99 17.98 -22.26
CA GLN A 62 -17.28 17.46 -22.70
C GLN A 62 -17.93 18.50 -23.62
N ALA A 63 -18.21 18.09 -24.86
CA ALA A 63 -19.01 18.86 -25.82
C ALA A 63 -20.49 18.93 -25.37
#